data_AF-A0A7Y3EPI3-F1
#
_entry.id   AF-A0A7Y3EPI3-F1
#
_cell.length_a   1.000
_cell.length_b   1.000
_cell.length_c   1.000
_cell.angle_alpha   90.00
_cell.angle_beta   90.00
_cell.angle_gamma   90.00
#
_symmetry.space_group_name_H-M   'P 1'
#
loop_
_entity.id
_entity.type
_entity.pdbx_description
1 polymer ?
#
loop_
_entity_poly.entity_id
_entity_poly.type
_entity_poly.pdbx_seq_one_letter_code
_entity_poly.pdbx_strand_id
1 'polypeptide(L)'
;MPSRNIFIHIPKTGGTTINCVMNKTDWQTKPDFNYRHILYESKRSNSKDIFNPMNYDKYADYDIFMLLRDPIDRLISEYYFIRDRHEFLSLIKPIPKSLKAYVSNRQTSNYMIGFLLGKRMFDTDLVDRDDLELVINSIERLNIHVGIFEDYARSLNYFGAVTGIKWPKTIDIKRMTLNRPAKAEVPEDIKSIIREKNVLDFELYDYCRKRFESIDLKKIRPISFDGDKYNYVMKYTQRFNLLELALRDKSFIAKQNRFFNDLNLHLHKTLKLREGRDYVTLWNAFFISAMNNAFPKKSITKRISSLDASMEPLTLTKAICEEMNKSVKEVKSMSTALQFNPSAIDSSAMLKQSSGSFIGRIKSKLFK
;
A
#
# COMPACT_ATOMS: atom_id res chain seq x y z
N MET A 1 1.00 -7.08 -34.70
CA MET A 1 0.65 -5.65 -34.67
C MET A 1 0.98 -5.09 -33.29
N PRO A 2 1.47 -3.85 -33.17
CA PRO A 2 1.59 -3.18 -31.89
C PRO A 2 0.24 -3.20 -31.15
N SER A 3 0.27 -3.29 -29.83
CA SER A 3 -0.94 -3.25 -29.01
C SER A 3 -1.68 -1.92 -29.21
N ARG A 4 -2.99 -1.95 -29.49
CA ARG A 4 -3.87 -0.75 -29.48
C ARG A 4 -4.20 -0.27 -28.06
N ASN A 5 -3.84 -1.06 -27.05
CA ASN A 5 -4.12 -0.75 -25.65
C ASN A 5 -3.03 0.17 -25.08
N ILE A 6 -3.42 1.30 -24.50
CA ILE A 6 -2.54 2.19 -23.72
C ILE A 6 -3.02 2.19 -22.27
N PHE A 7 -2.20 1.66 -21.36
CA PHE A 7 -2.49 1.67 -19.94
C PHE A 7 -1.80 2.84 -19.26
N ILE A 8 -2.59 3.77 -18.71
CA ILE A 8 -2.08 4.85 -17.86
C ILE A 8 -2.13 4.41 -16.39
N HIS A 9 -0.95 4.10 -15.85
CA HIS A 9 -0.80 3.70 -14.46
C HIS A 9 -0.48 4.91 -13.59
N ILE A 10 -1.51 5.49 -12.98
CA ILE A 10 -1.32 6.49 -11.93
C ILE A 10 -0.74 5.80 -10.67
N PRO A 11 0.34 6.31 -10.06
CA PRO A 11 0.90 5.70 -8.85
C PRO A 11 -0.13 5.47 -7.75
N LYS A 12 -0.01 4.31 -7.09
CA LYS A 12 -0.82 3.89 -5.95
C LYS A 12 -2.29 3.58 -6.27
N THR A 13 -2.63 3.26 -7.52
CA THR A 13 -3.98 2.82 -7.92
C THR A 13 -4.07 1.34 -8.32
N GLY A 14 -3.11 0.51 -7.90
CA GLY A 14 -3.11 -0.94 -8.18
C GLY A 14 -2.55 -1.34 -9.55
N GLY A 15 -2.08 -0.39 -10.36
CA GLY A 15 -1.66 -0.67 -11.73
C GLY A 15 -0.45 -1.58 -11.92
N THR A 16 0.37 -1.82 -10.89
CA THR A 16 1.43 -2.85 -10.99
C THR A 16 0.87 -4.23 -11.29
N THR A 17 -0.24 -4.60 -10.64
CA THR A 17 -0.89 -5.90 -10.90
C THR A 17 -1.42 -5.98 -12.33
N ILE A 18 -2.08 -4.92 -12.82
CA ILE A 18 -2.54 -4.85 -14.22
C ILE A 18 -1.39 -5.01 -15.20
N ASN A 19 -0.32 -4.23 -15.03
CA ASN A 19 0.84 -4.26 -15.91
C ASN A 19 1.50 -5.65 -15.93
N CYS A 20 1.71 -6.27 -14.78
CA CYS A 20 2.25 -7.63 -14.67
C CYS A 20 1.38 -8.66 -15.38
N VAL A 21 0.06 -8.59 -15.23
CA VAL A 21 -0.87 -9.52 -15.89
C VAL A 21 -0.88 -9.32 -17.41
N MET A 22 -0.93 -8.08 -17.88
CA MET A 22 -0.91 -7.76 -19.31
C MET A 22 0.36 -8.24 -20.00
N ASN A 23 1.51 -8.10 -19.32
CA ASN A 23 2.82 -8.46 -19.88
C ASN A 23 3.29 -9.87 -19.51
N LYS A 24 2.52 -10.60 -18.69
CA LYS A 24 2.89 -11.92 -18.14
C LYS A 24 4.26 -11.90 -17.44
N THR A 25 4.51 -10.87 -16.65
CA THR A 25 5.76 -10.66 -15.91
C THR A 25 5.52 -10.63 -14.41
N ASP A 26 6.51 -11.07 -13.63
CA ASP A 26 6.48 -10.95 -12.17
C ASP A 26 6.72 -9.51 -11.67
N TRP A 27 7.38 -8.71 -12.51
CA TRP A 27 7.75 -7.34 -12.21
C TRP A 27 7.15 -6.37 -13.22
N GLN A 28 6.93 -5.14 -12.75
CA GLN A 28 6.49 -4.03 -13.56
C GLN A 28 7.45 -3.80 -14.73
N THR A 29 6.93 -3.69 -15.96
CA THR A 29 7.73 -3.34 -17.14
C THR A 29 8.17 -1.87 -17.10
N LYS A 30 9.17 -1.52 -17.91
CA LYS A 30 9.58 -0.12 -18.06
C LYS A 30 8.46 0.69 -18.73
N PRO A 31 8.25 1.96 -18.34
CA PRO A 31 7.30 2.83 -19.03
C PRO A 31 7.70 3.01 -20.49
N ASP A 32 6.72 3.00 -21.38
CA ASP A 32 6.87 3.14 -22.82
C ASP A 32 5.61 3.79 -23.42
N PHE A 33 5.39 3.62 -24.73
CA PHE A 33 4.23 4.17 -25.43
C PHE A 33 2.90 3.52 -24.98
N ASN A 34 2.88 2.21 -24.73
CA ASN A 34 1.67 1.47 -24.34
C ASN A 34 1.51 1.40 -22.82
N TYR A 35 2.55 1.72 -22.06
CA TYR A 35 2.53 1.75 -20.61
C TYR A 35 2.98 3.10 -20.06
N ARG A 36 2.01 3.93 -19.68
CA ARG A 36 2.27 5.28 -19.17
C ARG A 36 2.42 5.30 -17.66
N HIS A 37 3.54 5.82 -17.20
CA HIS A 37 3.92 5.87 -15.79
C HIS A 37 4.99 6.93 -15.53
N ILE A 38 5.44 7.03 -14.28
CA ILE A 38 6.60 7.84 -13.92
C ILE A 38 7.88 7.27 -14.55
N LEU A 39 8.59 8.11 -15.29
CA LEU A 39 9.97 7.88 -15.72
C LEU A 39 10.90 8.03 -14.52
N TYR A 40 11.74 7.05 -14.26
CA TYR A 40 12.51 6.99 -13.02
C TYR A 40 13.59 8.08 -12.93
N GLU A 41 14.15 8.46 -14.07
CA GLU A 41 15.26 9.41 -14.19
C GLU A 41 14.78 10.85 -13.95
N SER A 42 13.68 11.25 -14.61
CA SER A 42 13.13 12.60 -14.50
C SER A 42 12.11 12.76 -13.38
N LYS A 43 11.58 11.64 -12.85
CA LYS A 43 10.41 11.59 -11.96
C LYS A 43 9.17 12.25 -12.57
N ARG A 44 9.11 12.43 -13.89
CA ARG A 44 7.93 12.94 -14.63
C ARG A 44 7.09 11.81 -15.18
N SER A 45 5.79 12.04 -15.30
CA SER A 45 4.91 11.14 -16.04
C SER A 45 5.12 11.33 -17.54
N ASN A 46 5.13 10.22 -18.28
CA ASN A 46 5.17 10.22 -19.75
C ASN A 46 3.77 10.27 -20.40
N SER A 47 2.75 10.73 -19.66
CA SER A 47 1.35 10.79 -20.13
C SER A 47 0.96 12.13 -20.76
N LYS A 48 1.80 13.17 -20.63
CA LYS A 48 1.49 14.55 -21.04
C LYS A 48 0.97 14.66 -22.47
N ASP A 49 1.56 13.87 -23.36
CA ASP A 49 1.23 13.87 -24.78
C ASP A 49 -0.20 13.40 -25.07
N ILE A 50 -0.78 12.54 -24.23
CA ILE A 50 -2.18 12.08 -24.36
C ILE A 50 -3.16 13.20 -24.00
N PHE A 51 -2.82 14.02 -23.01
CA PHE A 51 -3.67 15.12 -22.52
C PHE A 51 -3.39 16.46 -23.23
N ASN A 52 -2.67 16.42 -24.35
CA ASN A 52 -2.47 17.59 -25.20
C ASN A 52 -3.49 17.55 -26.34
N PRO A 53 -4.40 18.55 -26.48
CA PRO A 53 -5.41 18.58 -27.52
C PRO A 53 -4.87 18.45 -28.95
N MET A 54 -3.65 18.94 -29.19
CA MET A 54 -2.98 18.84 -30.49
C MET A 54 -2.66 17.40 -30.90
N ASN A 55 -2.69 16.45 -29.96
CA ASN A 55 -2.38 15.04 -30.20
C ASN A 55 -3.63 14.15 -30.21
N TYR A 56 -4.84 14.69 -30.12
CA TYR A 56 -6.02 13.83 -29.98
C TYR A 56 -6.21 12.88 -31.17
N ASP A 57 -5.97 13.35 -32.40
CA ASP A 57 -6.10 12.51 -33.59
C ASP A 57 -5.09 11.35 -33.59
N LYS A 58 -3.90 11.55 -33.01
CA LYS A 58 -2.91 10.48 -32.83
C LYS A 58 -3.41 9.37 -31.91
N TYR A 59 -4.26 9.72 -30.94
CA TYR A 59 -4.71 8.82 -29.88
C TYR A 59 -6.14 8.29 -30.08
N ALA A 60 -6.89 8.81 -31.06
CA ALA A 60 -8.29 8.49 -31.31
C ALA A 60 -8.55 6.99 -31.56
N ASP A 61 -7.56 6.28 -32.10
CA ASP A 61 -7.64 4.86 -32.44
C ASP A 61 -7.16 3.91 -31.33
N TYR A 62 -6.74 4.43 -30.17
CA TYR A 62 -6.23 3.62 -29.07
C TYR A 62 -7.27 3.39 -27.98
N ASP A 63 -7.26 2.18 -27.42
CA ASP A 63 -8.03 1.86 -26.22
C ASP A 63 -7.23 2.32 -25.00
N ILE A 64 -7.50 3.54 -24.55
CA ILE A 64 -6.81 4.15 -23.41
C ILE A 64 -7.59 3.86 -22.14
N PHE A 65 -6.92 3.37 -21.11
CA PHE A 65 -7.57 3.06 -19.85
C PHE A 65 -6.68 3.32 -18.64
N MET A 66 -7.32 3.62 -17.51
CA MET A 66 -6.63 3.96 -16.26
C MET A 66 -7.46 3.63 -15.04
N LEU A 67 -6.81 3.53 -13.88
CA LEU A 67 -7.47 3.43 -12.58
C LEU A 67 -7.27 4.69 -11.76
N LEU A 68 -8.38 5.20 -11.23
CA LEU A 68 -8.37 6.16 -10.14
C LEU A 68 -8.60 5.45 -8.80
N ARG A 69 -8.28 6.15 -7.73
CA ARG A 69 -8.48 5.70 -6.35
C ARG A 69 -8.94 6.90 -5.53
N ASP A 70 -9.74 6.63 -4.51
CA ASP A 70 -10.16 7.63 -3.54
C ASP A 70 -8.94 8.45 -3.07
N PRO A 71 -8.98 9.80 -3.18
CA PRO A 71 -7.81 10.63 -2.91
C PRO A 71 -7.23 10.43 -1.50
N ILE A 72 -8.08 10.24 -0.48
CA ILE A 72 -7.62 9.95 0.89
C ILE A 72 -6.83 8.64 0.92
N ASP A 73 -7.42 7.57 0.39
CA ASP A 73 -6.80 6.25 0.38
C ASP A 73 -5.48 6.27 -0.43
N ARG A 74 -5.46 6.96 -1.57
CA ARG A 74 -4.26 7.15 -2.41
C ARG A 74 -3.14 7.86 -1.65
N LEU A 75 -3.39 9.02 -1.04
CA LEU A 75 -2.37 9.79 -0.30
C LEU A 75 -1.82 9.02 0.89
N ILE A 76 -2.67 8.32 1.66
CA ILE A 76 -2.20 7.45 2.75
C ILE A 76 -1.31 6.34 2.17
N SER A 77 -1.72 5.69 1.08
CA SER A 77 -0.92 4.63 0.45
C SER A 77 0.43 5.13 -0.06
N GLU A 78 0.48 6.35 -0.59
CA GLU A 78 1.69 7.01 -1.07
C GLU A 78 2.64 7.33 0.08
N TYR A 79 2.17 8.04 1.12
CA TYR A 79 2.99 8.41 2.27
C TYR A 79 3.68 7.20 2.89
N TYR A 80 2.91 6.16 3.22
CA TYR A 80 3.47 4.95 3.85
C TYR A 80 4.37 4.12 2.91
N PHE A 81 4.29 4.35 1.60
CA PHE A 81 5.21 3.75 0.64
C PHE A 81 6.53 4.52 0.53
N ILE A 82 6.50 5.85 0.61
CA ILE A 82 7.69 6.71 0.40
C ILE A 82 8.39 7.16 1.69
N ARG A 83 7.74 7.11 2.87
CA ARG A 83 8.28 7.69 4.11
C ARG A 83 9.65 7.16 4.53
N ASP A 84 9.98 5.93 4.12
CA ASP A 84 11.25 5.27 4.40
C ASP A 84 12.17 5.23 3.14
N ARG A 85 11.81 5.97 2.08
CA ARG A 85 12.54 6.04 0.80
C ARG A 85 13.02 7.46 0.55
N HIS A 86 14.27 7.72 0.94
CA HIS A 86 14.87 9.05 0.83
C HIS A 86 14.82 9.62 -0.58
N GLU A 87 14.97 8.78 -1.62
CA GLU A 87 14.90 9.16 -3.04
C GLU A 87 13.59 9.86 -3.45
N PHE A 88 12.48 9.55 -2.79
CA PHE A 88 11.17 10.15 -3.06
C PHE A 88 10.83 11.21 -2.02
N LEU A 89 11.09 10.94 -0.74
CA LEU A 89 10.73 11.86 0.34
C LEU A 89 11.54 13.17 0.28
N SER A 90 12.78 13.11 -0.21
CA SER A 90 13.65 14.29 -0.36
C SER A 90 13.17 15.29 -1.42
N LEU A 91 12.26 14.88 -2.32
CA LEU A 91 11.65 15.74 -3.34
C LEU A 91 10.66 16.74 -2.74
N ILE A 92 10.14 16.45 -1.54
CA ILE A 92 9.16 17.28 -0.83
C ILE A 92 9.90 18.21 0.12
N LYS A 93 9.60 19.51 0.08
CA LYS A 93 10.22 20.56 0.87
C LYS A 93 9.17 21.37 1.65
N PRO A 94 9.29 21.51 2.98
CA PRO A 94 10.23 20.79 3.85
C PRO A 94 9.93 19.27 3.87
N ILE A 95 10.96 18.46 4.18
CA ILE A 95 10.82 16.99 4.25
C ILE A 95 9.82 16.66 5.36
N PRO A 96 8.69 16.00 5.05
CA PRO A 96 7.65 15.76 6.04
C PRO A 96 8.04 14.63 6.99
N LYS A 97 7.86 14.89 8.30
CA LYS A 97 8.18 13.92 9.37
C LYS A 97 6.98 13.11 9.87
N SER A 98 5.78 13.40 9.37
CA SER A 98 4.53 12.73 9.75
C SER A 98 3.53 12.75 8.58
N LEU A 99 2.49 11.90 8.65
CA LEU A 99 1.40 11.93 7.66
C LEU A 99 0.76 13.32 7.60
N LYS A 100 0.51 13.94 8.75
CA LYS A 100 -0.05 15.30 8.84
C LYS A 100 0.84 16.33 8.11
N ALA A 101 2.15 16.31 8.36
CA ALA A 101 3.08 17.21 7.67
C ALA A 101 3.12 16.95 6.15
N TYR A 102 3.00 15.69 5.74
CA TYR A 102 2.99 15.29 4.33
C TYR A 102 1.72 15.78 3.61
N VAL A 103 0.53 15.52 4.16
CA VAL A 103 -0.73 15.95 3.53
C VAL A 103 -0.93 17.46 3.60
N SER A 104 -0.31 18.14 4.58
CA SER A 104 -0.31 19.60 4.65
C SER A 104 0.63 20.27 3.64
N ASN A 105 1.53 19.53 2.99
CA ASN A 105 2.45 20.10 2.02
C ASN A 105 1.77 20.32 0.66
N ARG A 106 1.91 21.52 0.08
CA ARG A 106 1.28 21.87 -1.22
C ARG A 106 1.77 20.98 -2.37
N GLN A 107 3.01 20.49 -2.34
CA GLN A 107 3.55 19.61 -3.37
C GLN A 107 2.86 18.23 -3.43
N THR A 108 2.06 17.85 -2.43
CA THR A 108 1.34 16.56 -2.41
C THR A 108 -0.12 16.68 -2.87
N SER A 109 -0.56 17.90 -3.19
CA SER A 109 -1.92 18.24 -3.57
C SER A 109 -2.21 17.90 -5.04
N ASN A 110 -3.43 17.41 -5.32
CA ASN A 110 -3.95 17.18 -6.68
C ASN A 110 -3.02 16.36 -7.59
N TYR A 111 -2.39 15.34 -7.00
CA TYR A 111 -1.35 14.57 -7.66
C TYR A 111 -1.85 13.80 -8.89
N MET A 112 -3.10 13.31 -8.87
CA MET A 112 -3.60 12.51 -10.00
C MET A 112 -3.67 13.36 -11.27
N ILE A 113 -4.22 14.57 -11.19
CA ILE A 113 -4.26 15.51 -12.31
C ILE A 113 -2.85 15.88 -12.76
N GLY A 114 -1.97 16.27 -11.83
CA GLY A 114 -0.60 16.64 -12.16
C GLY A 114 0.17 15.51 -12.85
N PHE A 115 -0.05 14.27 -12.42
CA PHE A 115 0.51 13.09 -13.08
C PHE A 115 0.01 12.94 -14.52
N LEU A 116 -1.30 13.11 -14.78
CA LEU A 116 -1.86 12.98 -16.12
C LEU A 116 -1.27 14.03 -17.08
N LEU A 117 -1.04 15.25 -16.59
CA LEU A 117 -0.43 16.34 -17.34
C LEU A 117 1.11 16.29 -17.44
N GLY A 118 1.74 15.23 -16.93
CA GLY A 118 3.19 15.05 -17.03
C GLY A 118 4.03 15.89 -16.06
N LYS A 119 3.42 16.43 -15.00
CA LYS A 119 4.17 17.12 -13.94
C LYS A 119 5.11 16.13 -13.25
N ARG A 120 6.16 16.66 -12.63
CA ARG A 120 7.11 15.86 -11.86
C ARG A 120 6.44 15.41 -10.56
N MET A 121 6.88 14.28 -10.00
CA MET A 121 6.48 13.92 -8.64
C MET A 121 6.83 15.04 -7.66
N PHE A 122 5.81 15.49 -6.93
CA PHE A 122 5.94 16.58 -5.95
C PHE A 122 6.42 17.89 -6.61
N ASP A 123 5.88 18.22 -7.78
CA ASP A 123 6.22 19.46 -8.48
C ASP A 123 5.86 20.69 -7.64
N THR A 124 6.59 21.78 -7.86
CA THR A 124 6.29 23.09 -7.28
C THR A 124 5.28 23.86 -8.14
N ASP A 125 5.19 23.51 -9.43
CA ASP A 125 4.13 23.97 -10.31
C ASP A 125 2.83 23.23 -9.99
N LEU A 126 1.91 23.93 -9.33
CA LEU A 126 0.70 23.34 -8.78
C LEU A 126 -0.37 23.15 -9.86
N VAL A 127 -1.33 22.28 -9.57
CA VAL A 127 -2.50 22.06 -10.42
C VAL A 127 -3.57 23.09 -10.09
N ASP A 128 -4.22 23.62 -11.12
CA ASP A 128 -5.34 24.56 -11.03
C ASP A 128 -6.62 24.01 -11.70
N ARG A 129 -7.65 24.85 -11.79
CA ARG A 129 -8.95 24.48 -12.37
C ARG A 129 -8.86 24.19 -13.87
N ASP A 130 -8.05 24.95 -14.61
CA ASP A 130 -7.88 24.77 -16.06
C ASP A 130 -7.23 23.41 -16.35
N ASP A 131 -6.28 22.99 -15.50
CA ASP A 131 -5.69 21.65 -15.54
C ASP A 131 -6.74 20.53 -15.34
N LEU A 132 -7.70 20.70 -14.42
CA LEU A 132 -8.80 19.75 -14.22
C LEU A 132 -9.72 19.68 -15.46
N GLU A 133 -10.12 20.83 -15.99
CA GLU A 133 -10.98 20.93 -17.16
C GLU A 133 -10.33 20.29 -18.37
N LEU A 134 -9.04 20.53 -18.59
CA LEU A 134 -8.26 19.88 -19.64
C LEU A 134 -8.26 18.35 -19.50
N VAL A 135 -8.08 17.83 -18.28
CA VAL A 135 -8.12 16.38 -18.03
C VAL A 135 -9.49 15.80 -18.30
N ILE A 136 -10.58 16.42 -17.81
CA ILE A 136 -11.95 15.95 -18.07
C ILE A 136 -12.25 15.97 -19.58
N ASN A 137 -11.93 17.06 -20.26
CA ASN A 137 -12.11 17.19 -21.71
C ASN A 137 -11.32 16.13 -22.48
N SER A 138 -10.09 15.82 -22.04
CA SER A 138 -9.28 14.74 -22.64
C SER A 138 -9.94 13.37 -22.45
N ILE A 139 -10.45 13.08 -21.24
CA ILE A 139 -11.15 11.83 -20.93
C ILE A 139 -12.37 11.65 -21.83
N GLU A 140 -13.15 12.72 -22.02
CA GLU A 140 -14.32 12.70 -22.90
C GLU A 140 -13.95 12.54 -24.37
N ARG A 141 -13.03 13.39 -24.86
CA ARG A 141 -12.67 13.44 -26.28
C ARG A 141 -11.97 12.19 -26.78
N LEU A 142 -11.13 11.58 -25.95
CA LEU A 142 -10.42 10.33 -26.26
C LEU A 142 -11.14 9.08 -25.76
N ASN A 143 -12.33 9.23 -25.17
CA ASN A 143 -13.07 8.14 -24.55
C ASN A 143 -12.22 7.28 -23.59
N ILE A 144 -11.41 7.92 -22.75
CA ILE A 144 -10.52 7.22 -21.82
C ILE A 144 -11.37 6.39 -20.85
N HIS A 145 -11.11 5.09 -20.79
CA HIS A 145 -11.83 4.15 -19.94
C HIS A 145 -11.27 4.21 -18.51
N VAL A 146 -12.02 4.83 -17.61
CA VAL A 146 -11.62 4.99 -16.20
C VAL A 146 -12.31 3.96 -15.31
N GLY A 147 -11.52 3.18 -14.58
CA GLY A 147 -11.99 2.31 -13.51
C GLY A 147 -11.70 2.88 -12.12
N ILE A 148 -12.31 2.27 -11.10
CA ILE A 148 -12.25 2.67 -9.71
C ILE A 148 -11.58 1.57 -8.89
N PHE A 149 -10.49 1.91 -8.20
CA PHE A 149 -9.69 0.97 -7.40
C PHE A 149 -10.51 0.29 -6.31
N GLU A 150 -11.46 0.99 -5.70
CA GLU A 150 -12.35 0.45 -4.67
C GLU A 150 -13.28 -0.66 -5.21
N ASP A 151 -13.54 -0.66 -6.52
CA ASP A 151 -14.29 -1.70 -7.24
C ASP A 151 -13.39 -2.39 -8.29
N TYR A 152 -12.25 -2.87 -7.82
CA TYR A 152 -11.17 -3.37 -8.66
C TYR A 152 -11.61 -4.52 -9.59
N ALA A 153 -12.40 -5.47 -9.09
CA ALA A 153 -12.89 -6.60 -9.90
C ALA A 153 -13.81 -6.14 -11.03
N ARG A 154 -14.72 -5.19 -10.76
CA ARG A 154 -15.59 -4.60 -11.79
C ARG A 154 -14.76 -3.80 -12.79
N SER A 155 -13.76 -3.05 -12.32
CA SER A 155 -12.85 -2.30 -13.18
C SER A 155 -12.07 -3.20 -14.14
N LEU A 156 -11.55 -4.34 -13.66
CA LEU A 156 -10.92 -5.32 -14.55
C LEU A 156 -11.91 -5.88 -15.57
N ASN A 157 -13.12 -6.26 -15.15
CA ASN A 157 -14.14 -6.72 -16.09
C ASN A 157 -14.47 -5.67 -17.17
N TYR A 158 -14.59 -4.40 -16.76
CA TYR A 158 -14.78 -3.28 -17.69
C TYR A 158 -13.62 -3.16 -18.68
N PHE A 159 -12.38 -3.13 -18.19
CA PHE A 159 -11.21 -3.06 -19.06
C PHE A 159 -11.14 -4.25 -20.01
N GLY A 160 -11.43 -5.47 -19.54
CA GLY A 160 -11.45 -6.65 -20.40
C GLY A 160 -12.51 -6.58 -21.50
N ALA A 161 -13.66 -5.96 -21.22
CA ALA A 161 -14.72 -5.76 -22.20
C ALA A 161 -14.36 -4.75 -23.30
N VAL A 162 -13.65 -3.66 -22.96
CA VAL A 162 -13.30 -2.61 -23.93
C VAL A 162 -11.98 -2.88 -24.67
N THR A 163 -10.98 -3.47 -23.99
CA THR A 163 -9.63 -3.69 -24.55
C THR A 163 -9.41 -5.10 -25.14
N GLY A 164 -10.35 -6.02 -24.90
CA GLY A 164 -10.20 -7.45 -25.20
C GLY A 164 -9.19 -8.20 -24.31
N ILE A 165 -8.61 -7.55 -23.28
CA ILE A 165 -7.66 -8.20 -22.36
C ILE A 165 -8.33 -9.37 -21.63
N LYS A 166 -7.67 -10.53 -21.63
CA LYS A 166 -8.12 -11.73 -20.92
C LYS A 166 -7.48 -11.80 -19.54
N TRP A 167 -8.25 -11.45 -18.52
CA TRP A 167 -7.81 -11.58 -17.13
C TRP A 167 -7.81 -13.04 -16.67
N PRO A 168 -6.78 -13.49 -15.93
CA PRO A 168 -6.79 -14.77 -15.22
C PRO A 168 -7.94 -14.85 -14.22
N LYS A 169 -8.42 -16.06 -13.93
CA LYS A 169 -9.43 -16.30 -12.87
C LYS A 169 -8.92 -15.91 -11.48
N THR A 170 -7.62 -16.11 -11.26
CA THR A 170 -6.92 -15.77 -10.03
C THR A 170 -5.75 -14.86 -10.37
N ILE A 171 -5.69 -13.69 -9.73
CA ILE A 171 -4.64 -12.69 -9.96
C ILE A 171 -3.86 -12.47 -8.68
N ASP A 172 -2.54 -12.63 -8.76
CA ASP A 172 -1.65 -12.33 -7.64
C ASP A 172 -1.62 -10.84 -7.32
N ILE A 173 -1.78 -10.49 -6.06
CA ILE A 173 -1.54 -9.14 -5.58
C ILE A 173 -0.05 -8.93 -5.39
N LYS A 174 0.58 -8.26 -6.36
CA LYS A 174 2.03 -8.08 -6.40
C LYS A 174 2.56 -7.05 -5.39
N ARG A 175 1.73 -6.14 -4.84
CA ARG A 175 2.18 -5.09 -3.90
C ARG A 175 1.14 -4.82 -2.81
N MET A 176 1.51 -5.11 -1.56
CA MET A 176 0.79 -4.69 -0.36
C MET A 176 1.72 -3.88 0.56
N THR A 177 1.22 -2.77 1.11
CA THR A 177 1.96 -1.96 2.09
C THR A 177 1.56 -2.39 3.49
N LEU A 178 2.43 -3.12 4.19
CA LEU A 178 2.12 -3.71 5.50
C LEU A 178 1.92 -2.66 6.61
N ASN A 179 2.72 -1.59 6.59
CA ASN A 179 2.75 -0.58 7.66
C ASN A 179 1.72 0.53 7.48
N ARG A 180 0.71 0.31 6.65
CA ARG A 180 -0.29 1.33 6.31
C ARG A 180 -1.50 1.17 7.22
N PRO A 181 -1.93 2.22 7.96
CA PRO A 181 -3.20 2.19 8.66
C PRO A 181 -4.34 2.08 7.64
N ALA A 182 -5.42 1.43 8.02
CA ALA A 182 -6.65 1.47 7.27
C ALA A 182 -7.15 2.93 7.19
N LYS A 183 -7.88 3.27 6.12
CA LYS A 183 -8.49 4.61 5.99
C LYS A 183 -9.34 4.97 7.22
N ALA A 184 -10.04 4.00 7.80
CA ALA A 184 -10.85 4.19 9.01
C ALA A 184 -10.02 4.59 10.24
N GLU A 185 -8.78 4.10 10.36
CA GLU A 185 -7.89 4.35 11.50
C GLU A 185 -7.21 5.72 11.44
N VAL A 186 -7.26 6.41 10.29
CA VAL A 186 -6.70 7.76 10.15
C VAL A 186 -7.61 8.80 10.80
N PRO A 187 -7.07 9.68 11.68
CA PRO A 187 -7.82 10.76 12.30
C PRO A 187 -8.59 11.65 11.31
N GLU A 188 -9.78 12.11 11.70
CA GLU A 188 -10.63 12.93 10.83
C GLU A 188 -10.00 14.29 10.51
N ASP A 189 -9.22 14.89 11.42
CA ASP A 189 -8.49 16.14 11.15
C ASP A 189 -7.52 15.98 9.96
N ILE A 190 -6.84 14.84 9.86
CA ILE A 190 -5.97 14.53 8.72
C ILE A 190 -6.78 14.33 7.44
N LYS A 191 -7.91 13.61 7.51
CA LYS A 191 -8.79 13.42 6.33
C LYS A 191 -9.36 14.74 5.82
N SER A 192 -9.72 15.66 6.72
CA SER A 192 -10.19 16.99 6.36
C SER A 192 -9.13 17.81 5.65
N ILE A 193 -7.87 17.79 6.12
CA ILE A 193 -6.75 18.43 5.41
C ILE A 193 -6.59 17.84 3.99
N ILE A 194 -6.71 16.51 3.85
CA ILE A 194 -6.63 15.88 2.52
C ILE A 194 -7.75 16.40 1.61
N ARG A 195 -9.00 16.46 2.08
CA ARG A 195 -10.14 16.99 1.31
C ARG A 195 -9.91 18.44 0.89
N GLU A 196 -9.49 19.29 1.82
CA GLU A 196 -9.24 20.71 1.59
C GLU A 196 -8.13 20.95 0.55
N LYS A 197 -7.06 20.15 0.59
CA LYS A 197 -5.90 20.36 -0.29
C LYS A 197 -5.97 19.60 -1.61
N ASN A 198 -6.91 18.66 -1.75
CA ASN A 198 -7.01 17.82 -2.95
C ASN A 198 -8.39 17.96 -3.62
N VAL A 199 -9.00 19.14 -3.54
CA VAL A 199 -10.36 19.40 -4.06
C VAL A 199 -10.50 18.97 -5.53
N LEU A 200 -9.51 19.27 -6.37
CA LEU A 200 -9.57 18.96 -7.80
C LEU A 200 -9.45 17.45 -8.06
N ASP A 201 -8.59 16.75 -7.33
CA ASP A 201 -8.50 15.28 -7.40
C ASP A 201 -9.82 14.62 -6.93
N PHE A 202 -10.52 15.21 -5.96
CA PHE A 202 -11.86 14.77 -5.54
C PHE A 202 -12.90 14.98 -6.65
N GLU A 203 -12.92 16.16 -7.26
CA GLU A 203 -13.84 16.45 -8.37
C GLU A 203 -13.60 15.52 -9.57
N LEU A 204 -12.33 15.28 -9.95
CA LEU A 204 -11.97 14.31 -10.98
C LEU A 204 -12.44 12.90 -10.62
N TYR A 205 -12.18 12.47 -9.38
CA TYR A 205 -12.57 11.14 -8.90
C TYR A 205 -14.10 10.97 -8.94
N ASP A 206 -14.86 11.94 -8.44
CA ASP A 206 -16.31 11.88 -8.39
C ASP A 206 -16.93 11.89 -9.79
N TYR A 207 -16.41 12.72 -10.70
CA TYR A 207 -16.81 12.73 -12.11
C TYR A 207 -16.60 11.35 -12.75
N CYS A 208 -15.39 10.80 -12.64
CA CYS A 208 -15.06 9.50 -13.25
C CYS A 208 -15.81 8.35 -12.59
N ARG A 209 -16.03 8.41 -11.28
CA ARG A 209 -16.78 7.39 -10.53
C ARG A 209 -18.24 7.34 -10.96
N LYS A 210 -18.91 8.47 -11.12
CA LYS A 210 -20.29 8.52 -11.64
C LYS A 210 -20.38 7.88 -13.02
N ARG A 211 -19.45 8.22 -13.92
CA ARG A 211 -19.37 7.62 -15.25
C ARG A 211 -19.11 6.11 -15.16
N PHE A 212 -18.21 5.66 -14.28
CA PHE A 212 -17.93 4.24 -14.07
C PHE A 212 -19.14 3.47 -13.53
N GLU A 213 -19.87 4.03 -12.58
CA GLU A 213 -21.06 3.42 -11.98
C GLU A 213 -22.19 3.24 -13.00
N SER A 214 -22.30 4.14 -13.99
CA SER A 214 -23.26 4.04 -15.10
C SER A 214 -22.92 2.98 -16.16
N ILE A 215 -21.74 2.36 -16.12
CA ILE A 215 -21.37 1.32 -17.08
C ILE A 215 -22.14 0.04 -16.78
N ASP A 216 -22.97 -0.36 -17.73
CA ASP A 216 -23.63 -1.67 -17.73
C ASP A 216 -22.70 -2.75 -18.28
N LEU A 217 -22.24 -3.64 -17.40
CA LEU A 217 -21.44 -4.80 -17.76
C LEU A 217 -22.33 -6.03 -17.90
N LYS A 218 -22.77 -6.30 -19.13
CA LYS A 218 -23.60 -7.47 -19.46
C LYS A 218 -23.05 -8.82 -18.98
N LYS A 219 -21.72 -8.93 -18.79
CA LYS A 219 -21.05 -10.14 -18.29
C LYS A 219 -19.94 -9.76 -17.30
N ILE A 220 -20.18 -9.99 -16.01
CA ILE A 220 -19.14 -9.90 -14.97
C ILE A 220 -18.60 -11.31 -14.71
N ARG A 221 -17.32 -11.52 -15.00
CA ARG A 221 -16.61 -12.74 -14.63
C ARG A 221 -16.12 -12.61 -13.18
N PRO A 222 -16.32 -13.63 -12.34
CA PRO A 222 -15.72 -13.65 -11.02
C PRO A 222 -14.19 -13.69 -11.17
N ILE A 223 -13.53 -12.67 -10.62
CA ILE A 223 -12.08 -12.60 -10.50
C ILE A 223 -11.75 -12.74 -9.02
N SER A 224 -10.95 -13.75 -8.69
CA SER A 224 -10.36 -13.86 -7.36
C SER A 224 -8.97 -13.21 -7.34
N PHE A 225 -8.64 -12.61 -6.20
CA PHE A 225 -7.30 -12.08 -5.97
C PHE A 225 -6.60 -12.96 -4.97
N ASP A 226 -5.42 -13.45 -5.34
CA ASP A 226 -4.55 -14.18 -4.43
C ASP A 226 -3.51 -13.21 -3.89
N GLY A 227 -3.69 -12.80 -2.65
CA GLY A 227 -2.84 -11.83 -2.01
C GLY A 227 -2.83 -12.10 -0.52
N ASP A 228 -1.76 -12.73 -0.06
CA ASP A 228 -1.53 -12.85 1.36
C ASP A 228 -0.67 -11.65 1.82
N LYS A 229 -1.15 -10.94 2.85
CA LYS A 229 -0.36 -9.94 3.56
C LYS A 229 0.96 -10.52 4.08
N TYR A 230 1.04 -11.83 4.29
CA TYR A 230 2.26 -12.52 4.67
C TYR A 230 3.30 -12.62 3.55
N ASN A 231 2.89 -12.54 2.28
CA ASN A 231 3.81 -12.65 1.14
C ASN A 231 4.93 -11.58 1.17
N TYR A 232 4.66 -10.41 1.78
CA TYR A 232 5.65 -9.35 1.90
C TYR A 232 6.43 -9.35 3.22
N VAL A 233 6.01 -10.12 4.24
CA VAL A 233 6.63 -10.10 5.57
C VAL A 233 8.10 -10.48 5.51
N MET A 234 8.44 -11.53 4.77
CA MET A 234 9.82 -12.00 4.68
C MET A 234 10.74 -10.93 4.10
N LYS A 235 10.29 -10.20 3.08
CA LYS A 235 11.04 -9.09 2.49
C LYS A 235 11.08 -7.85 3.40
N TYR A 236 9.99 -7.58 4.11
CA TYR A 236 9.90 -6.46 5.04
C TYR A 236 10.88 -6.60 6.21
N THR A 237 10.92 -7.78 6.83
CA THR A 237 11.71 -8.08 8.04
C THR A 237 13.22 -8.20 7.78
N GLN A 238 13.64 -8.23 6.51
CA GLN A 238 15.04 -8.04 6.14
C GLN A 238 15.55 -6.62 6.42
N ARG A 239 14.65 -5.64 6.53
CA ARG A 239 15.01 -4.22 6.67
C ARG A 239 14.40 -3.54 7.87
N PHE A 240 13.23 -3.99 8.31
CA PHE A 240 12.43 -3.28 9.32
C PHE A 240 11.95 -4.21 10.42
N ASN A 241 11.75 -3.68 11.61
CA ASN A 241 11.16 -4.41 12.72
C ASN A 241 9.62 -4.48 12.59
N LEU A 242 9.00 -5.56 13.05
CA LEU A 242 7.54 -5.71 13.00
C LEU A 242 6.80 -4.67 13.85
N LEU A 243 7.37 -4.17 14.95
CA LEU A 243 6.74 -3.07 15.70
C LEU A 243 6.64 -1.79 14.88
N GLU A 244 7.49 -1.58 13.87
CA GLU A 244 7.41 -0.40 12.99
C GLU A 244 6.16 -0.39 12.08
N LEU A 245 5.37 -1.47 12.11
CA LEU A 245 4.04 -1.54 11.49
C LEU A 245 3.11 -0.46 12.05
N ALA A 246 3.12 -0.24 13.37
CA ALA A 246 2.14 0.62 14.04
C ALA A 246 2.68 1.39 15.26
N LEU A 247 3.89 1.10 15.75
CA LEU A 247 4.49 1.81 16.87
C LEU A 247 4.87 3.25 16.46
N ARG A 248 4.34 4.23 17.18
CA ARG A 248 4.57 5.66 16.88
C ARG A 248 5.96 6.13 17.31
N ASP A 249 6.42 5.66 18.47
CA ASP A 249 7.72 6.01 19.04
C ASP A 249 8.70 4.84 18.86
N LYS A 250 9.68 5.02 17.97
CA LYS A 250 10.68 3.99 17.65
C LYS A 250 11.81 3.89 18.68
N SER A 251 11.83 4.74 19.73
CA SER A 251 12.89 4.72 20.74
C SER A 251 12.99 3.39 21.49
N PHE A 252 11.86 2.69 21.70
CA PHE A 252 11.87 1.35 22.30
C PHE A 252 12.61 0.34 21.40
N ILE A 253 12.36 0.39 20.08
CA ILE A 253 13.02 -0.48 19.10
C ILE A 253 14.53 -0.20 19.09
N ALA A 254 14.92 1.07 19.07
CA ALA A 254 16.33 1.47 19.12
C ALA A 254 17.01 1.01 20.42
N LYS A 255 16.33 1.16 21.57
CA LYS A 255 16.85 0.73 22.88
C LYS A 255 17.04 -0.79 22.96
N GLN A 256 16.12 -1.56 22.37
CA GLN A 256 16.14 -3.02 22.40
C GLN A 256 16.71 -3.64 21.10
N ASN A 257 17.53 -2.90 20.36
CA ASN A 257 18.01 -3.29 19.03
C ASN A 257 18.72 -4.65 19.01
N ARG A 258 19.54 -4.95 20.04
CA ARG A 258 20.24 -6.23 20.14
C ARG A 258 19.27 -7.42 20.14
N PHE A 259 18.25 -7.38 21.01
CA PHE A 259 17.21 -8.41 21.07
C PHE A 259 16.53 -8.61 19.70
N PHE A 260 16.16 -7.52 19.04
CA PHE A 260 15.46 -7.62 17.76
C PHE A 260 16.35 -8.16 16.64
N ASN A 261 17.65 -7.84 16.64
CA ASN A 261 18.61 -8.40 15.68
C ASN A 261 18.81 -9.90 15.92
N ASP A 262 18.97 -10.32 17.17
CA ASP A 262 19.16 -11.73 17.54
C ASP A 262 17.93 -12.57 17.17
N LEU A 263 16.72 -12.06 17.49
CA LEU A 263 15.46 -12.68 17.10
C LEU A 263 15.33 -12.76 15.57
N ASN A 264 15.60 -11.67 14.85
CA ASN A 264 15.51 -11.64 13.39
C ASN A 264 16.48 -12.63 12.75
N LEU A 265 17.71 -12.70 13.24
CA LEU A 265 18.73 -13.64 12.77
C LEU A 265 18.27 -15.09 13.01
N HIS A 266 17.73 -15.38 14.19
CA HIS A 266 17.24 -16.73 14.49
C HIS A 266 16.11 -17.15 13.54
N LEU A 267 15.10 -16.30 13.34
CA LEU A 267 13.96 -16.62 12.47
C LEU A 267 14.38 -16.79 10.99
N HIS A 268 15.25 -15.92 10.47
CA HIS A 268 15.68 -15.98 9.05
C HIS A 268 16.78 -17.00 8.77
N LYS A 269 17.76 -17.17 9.68
CA LYS A 269 18.99 -17.92 9.42
C LYS A 269 19.04 -19.26 10.13
N THR A 270 18.56 -19.33 11.37
CA THR A 270 18.54 -20.58 12.14
C THR A 270 17.33 -21.43 11.76
N LEU A 271 16.11 -20.88 11.88
CA LEU A 271 14.88 -21.59 11.53
C LEU A 271 14.59 -21.59 10.02
N LYS A 272 15.21 -20.66 9.26
CA LYS A 272 15.06 -20.54 7.80
C LYS A 272 13.60 -20.48 7.35
N LEU A 273 12.78 -19.74 8.09
CA LEU A 273 11.35 -19.60 7.77
C LEU A 273 11.17 -19.04 6.36
N ARG A 274 10.18 -19.57 5.64
CA ARG A 274 9.80 -19.12 4.29
C ARG A 274 8.41 -18.50 4.25
N GLU A 275 7.55 -18.92 5.15
CA GLU A 275 6.19 -18.42 5.28
C GLU A 275 6.14 -17.22 6.22
N GLY A 276 5.62 -16.10 5.71
CA GLY A 276 5.51 -14.87 6.48
C GLY A 276 4.61 -15.03 7.72
N ARG A 277 3.59 -15.88 7.64
CA ARG A 277 2.66 -16.13 8.76
C ARG A 277 3.36 -16.77 9.94
N ASP A 278 4.14 -17.79 9.66
CA ASP A 278 4.94 -18.50 10.65
C ASP A 278 5.98 -17.57 11.28
N TYR A 279 6.62 -16.72 10.46
CA TYR A 279 7.53 -15.69 10.94
C TYR A 279 6.86 -14.77 11.97
N VAL A 280 5.71 -14.16 11.64
CA VAL A 280 5.03 -13.24 12.57
C VAL A 280 4.55 -13.96 13.83
N THR A 281 4.06 -15.19 13.68
CA THR A 281 3.58 -16.00 14.81
C THR A 281 4.70 -16.22 15.84
N LEU A 282 5.85 -16.73 15.39
CA LEU A 282 6.99 -16.97 16.28
C LEU A 282 7.57 -15.65 16.81
N TRP A 283 7.65 -14.62 15.96
CA TRP A 283 8.14 -13.31 16.38
C TRP A 283 7.31 -12.74 17.54
N ASN A 284 5.97 -12.78 17.45
CA ASN A 284 5.09 -12.31 18.52
C ASN A 284 5.29 -13.12 19.80
N ALA A 285 5.36 -14.46 19.70
CA ALA A 285 5.55 -15.34 20.84
C ALA A 285 6.86 -15.06 21.59
N PHE A 286 7.97 -14.94 20.86
CA PHE A 286 9.27 -14.58 21.44
C PHE A 286 9.26 -13.17 22.06
N PHE A 287 8.63 -12.19 21.40
CA PHE A 287 8.54 -10.83 21.93
C PHE A 287 7.74 -10.77 23.24
N ILE A 288 6.56 -11.40 23.28
CA ILE A 288 5.72 -11.47 24.48
C ILE A 288 6.47 -12.18 25.62
N SER A 289 7.12 -13.31 25.34
CA SER A 289 7.93 -14.04 26.33
C SER A 289 9.08 -13.19 26.88
N ALA A 290 9.82 -12.49 26.01
CA ALA A 290 10.89 -11.59 26.43
C ALA A 290 10.37 -10.42 27.30
N MET A 291 9.21 -9.85 26.95
CA MET A 291 8.56 -8.80 27.73
C MET A 291 8.15 -9.29 29.12
N ASN A 292 7.56 -10.50 29.21
CA ASN A 292 7.19 -11.12 30.48
C ASN A 292 8.41 -11.34 31.38
N ASN A 293 9.52 -11.78 30.81
CA ASN A 293 10.73 -12.07 31.57
C ASN A 293 11.43 -10.78 32.07
N ALA A 294 11.57 -9.78 31.20
CA ALA A 294 12.28 -8.55 31.55
C ALA A 294 11.44 -7.58 32.39
N PHE A 295 10.12 -7.62 32.25
CA PHE A 295 9.21 -6.62 32.82
C PHE A 295 7.93 -7.21 33.43
N PRO A 296 8.01 -8.24 34.30
CA PRO A 296 6.83 -8.98 34.79
C PRO A 296 5.86 -8.12 35.61
N LYS A 297 6.37 -7.06 36.27
CA LYS A 297 5.58 -6.18 37.13
C LYS A 297 4.92 -5.00 36.38
N LYS A 298 5.31 -4.76 35.13
CA LYS A 298 4.79 -3.61 34.35
C LYS A 298 3.36 -3.89 33.89
N SER A 299 2.52 -2.87 33.97
CA SER A 299 1.09 -2.99 33.63
C SER A 299 0.90 -3.30 32.16
N ILE A 300 1.72 -2.69 31.29
CA ILE A 300 1.74 -2.95 29.87
C ILE A 300 2.07 -4.41 29.54
N THR A 301 3.03 -5.01 30.22
CA THR A 301 3.42 -6.41 29.99
C THR A 301 2.25 -7.34 30.25
N LYS A 302 1.50 -7.12 31.34
CA LYS A 302 0.29 -7.89 31.64
C LYS A 302 -0.77 -7.74 30.54
N ARG A 303 -1.01 -6.51 30.05
CA ARG A 303 -1.98 -6.26 28.97
C ARG A 303 -1.57 -6.94 27.66
N ILE A 304 -0.30 -6.82 27.27
CA ILE A 304 0.25 -7.50 26.08
C ILE A 304 0.09 -9.01 26.19
N SER A 305 0.39 -9.59 27.36
CA SER A 305 0.28 -11.03 27.60
C SER A 305 -1.14 -11.55 27.71
N SER A 306 -2.10 -10.68 28.03
CA SER A 306 -3.53 -11.00 28.03
C SER A 306 -4.20 -10.90 26.66
N LEU A 307 -3.47 -10.43 25.63
CA LEU A 307 -4.00 -10.44 24.27
C LEU A 307 -4.24 -11.87 23.81
N ASP A 308 -5.35 -12.09 23.10
CA ASP A 308 -5.72 -13.40 22.59
C ASP A 308 -4.67 -13.91 21.60
N ALA A 309 -3.95 -14.96 21.99
CA ALA A 309 -2.91 -15.58 21.17
C ALA A 309 -3.47 -16.29 19.93
N SER A 310 -4.79 -16.56 19.87
CA SER A 310 -5.47 -17.12 18.70
C SER A 310 -5.79 -16.06 17.63
N MET A 311 -5.60 -14.77 17.96
CA MET A 311 -5.70 -13.70 16.99
C MET A 311 -4.82 -13.95 15.78
N GLU A 312 -5.32 -13.50 14.64
CA GLU A 312 -4.56 -13.49 13.41
C GLU A 312 -3.18 -12.79 13.63
N PRO A 313 -2.02 -13.37 13.26
CA PRO A 313 -0.72 -12.94 13.81
C PRO A 313 -0.35 -11.48 13.58
N LEU A 314 -0.59 -10.91 12.39
CA LEU A 314 -0.35 -9.48 12.16
C LEU A 314 -1.32 -8.59 12.94
N THR A 315 -2.54 -9.07 13.18
CA THR A 315 -3.52 -8.38 14.04
C THR A 315 -3.04 -8.39 15.49
N LEU A 316 -2.46 -9.49 15.99
CA LEU A 316 -1.81 -9.53 17.30
C LEU A 316 -0.64 -8.53 17.38
N THR A 317 0.22 -8.46 16.36
CA THR A 317 1.32 -7.48 16.31
C THR A 317 0.79 -6.04 16.39
N LYS A 318 -0.32 -5.72 15.71
CA LYS A 318 -0.96 -4.40 15.81
C LYS A 318 -1.53 -4.14 17.20
N ALA A 319 -2.21 -5.10 17.81
CA ALA A 319 -2.75 -4.97 19.17
C ALA A 319 -1.63 -4.74 20.21
N ILE A 320 -0.48 -5.42 20.06
CA ILE A 320 0.73 -5.15 20.86
C ILE A 320 1.16 -3.68 20.69
N CYS A 321 1.27 -3.20 19.45
CA CYS A 321 1.64 -1.82 19.18
C CYS A 321 0.64 -0.82 19.76
N GLU A 322 -0.66 -1.12 19.74
CA GLU A 322 -1.70 -0.28 20.34
C GLU A 322 -1.53 -0.17 21.85
N GLU A 323 -1.28 -1.28 22.56
CA GLU A 323 -1.01 -1.26 24.00
C GLU A 323 0.25 -0.45 24.34
N MET A 324 1.30 -0.57 23.51
CA MET A 324 2.51 0.26 23.64
C MET A 324 2.23 1.75 23.38
N ASN A 325 1.45 2.07 22.35
CA ASN A 325 1.08 3.43 22.00
C ASN A 325 0.16 4.08 23.07
N LYS A 326 -0.69 3.32 23.76
CA LYS A 326 -1.49 3.80 24.90
C LYS A 326 -0.64 4.11 26.14
N SER A 327 0.53 3.46 26.26
CA SER A 327 1.33 3.42 27.49
C SER A 327 2.71 4.06 27.33
N VAL A 328 2.84 5.10 26.49
CA VAL A 328 4.14 5.67 26.06
C VAL A 328 5.09 5.98 27.22
N LYS A 329 4.59 6.57 28.31
CA LYS A 329 5.41 6.90 29.49
C LYS A 329 6.01 5.64 30.14
N GLU A 330 5.19 4.59 30.29
CA GLU A 330 5.63 3.31 30.84
C GLU A 330 6.65 2.65 29.91
N VAL A 331 6.38 2.60 28.60
CA VAL A 331 7.29 2.06 27.58
C VAL A 331 8.65 2.76 27.61
N LYS A 332 8.68 4.09 27.73
CA LYS A 332 9.93 4.86 27.84
C LYS A 332 10.73 4.50 29.09
N SER A 333 10.06 4.22 30.21
CA SER A 333 10.69 3.82 31.47
C SER A 333 11.30 2.41 31.45
N MET A 334 10.97 1.58 30.45
CA MET A 334 11.49 0.22 30.32
C MET A 334 12.93 0.28 29.81
N SER A 335 13.90 0.22 30.75
CA SER A 335 15.33 0.35 30.48
C SER A 335 16.08 -0.99 30.45
N THR A 336 15.58 -2.02 31.15
CA THR A 336 16.18 -3.37 31.14
C THR A 336 16.28 -3.90 29.72
N ALA A 337 17.44 -4.44 29.35
CA ALA A 337 17.63 -5.04 28.03
C ALA A 337 16.81 -6.33 27.91
N LEU A 338 16.02 -6.45 26.84
CA LEU A 338 15.40 -7.72 26.47
C LEU A 338 16.50 -8.73 26.09
N GLN A 339 16.33 -9.98 26.52
CA GLN A 339 17.25 -11.08 26.20
C GLN A 339 16.54 -12.03 25.25
N PHE A 340 17.21 -12.38 24.14
CA PHE A 340 16.69 -13.40 23.23
C PHE A 340 17.11 -14.78 23.73
N ASN A 341 16.12 -15.65 23.94
CA ASN A 341 16.32 -17.04 24.32
C ASN A 341 15.60 -17.95 23.31
N PRO A 342 16.31 -18.69 22.44
CA PRO A 342 15.69 -19.55 21.42
C PRO A 342 14.91 -20.72 22.02
N SER A 343 15.20 -21.11 23.26
CA SER A 343 14.49 -22.17 23.99
C SER A 343 13.24 -21.66 24.73
N ALA A 344 12.97 -20.35 24.70
CA ALA A 344 11.81 -19.78 25.40
C ALA A 344 10.47 -20.19 24.78
N ILE A 345 10.48 -20.66 23.53
CA ILE A 345 9.30 -21.08 22.77
C ILE A 345 9.62 -22.38 22.03
N ASP A 346 8.73 -23.38 22.13
CA ASP A 346 8.79 -24.56 21.26
C ASP A 346 8.31 -24.20 19.86
N SER A 347 9.27 -23.74 19.05
CA SER A 347 9.01 -23.33 17.67
C SER A 347 8.45 -24.48 16.83
N SER A 348 8.84 -25.73 17.11
CA SER A 348 8.38 -26.89 16.33
C SER A 348 6.91 -27.22 16.58
N ALA A 349 6.47 -27.15 17.84
CA ALA A 349 5.08 -27.37 18.21
C ALA A 349 4.16 -26.29 17.63
N MET A 350 4.57 -25.02 17.71
CA MET A 350 3.77 -23.90 17.19
C MET A 350 3.58 -23.98 15.66
N LEU A 351 4.63 -24.34 14.91
CA LEU A 351 4.55 -24.48 13.45
C LEU A 351 3.70 -25.68 12.99
N LYS A 352 3.62 -26.75 13.79
CA LYS A 352 2.72 -27.88 13.51
C LYS A 352 1.25 -27.51 13.71
N GLN A 353 0.94 -26.67 14.70
CA GLN A 353 -0.42 -26.17 14.91
C GLN A 353 -0.86 -25.17 13.82
N SER A 354 0.05 -24.37 13.28
CA SER A 354 -0.27 -23.42 12.20
C SER A 354 -0.61 -24.11 10.87
N SER A 355 -0.04 -25.30 10.62
CA SER A 355 -0.25 -26.12 9.42
C SER A 355 -1.49 -27.04 9.50
N GLY A 356 -1.89 -27.48 10.69
CA GLY A 356 -3.04 -28.39 10.89
C GLY A 356 -4.43 -27.74 10.81
N SER A 357 -4.55 -26.41 10.86
CA SER A 357 -5.84 -25.70 10.93
C SER A 357 -6.39 -25.19 9.58
N PHE A 358 -5.73 -25.47 8.44
CA PHE A 358 -5.86 -24.63 7.24
C PHE A 358 -6.53 -25.29 6.01
N ILE A 359 -7.71 -25.92 6.18
CA ILE A 359 -8.64 -26.19 5.05
C ILE A 359 -9.61 -25.02 4.81
N GLY A 360 -9.60 -23.99 5.67
CA GLY A 360 -10.41 -22.79 5.48
C GLY A 360 -9.71 -21.74 4.61
N ARG A 361 -9.90 -21.77 3.29
CA ARG A 361 -9.55 -20.67 2.38
C ARG A 361 -10.33 -19.41 2.78
N ILE A 362 -9.78 -18.59 3.68
CA ILE A 362 -10.40 -17.32 4.07
C ILE A 362 -10.30 -16.37 2.87
N LYS A 363 -11.43 -16.14 2.21
CA LYS A 363 -11.65 -15.04 1.26
C LYS A 363 -11.40 -13.72 1.99
N SER A 364 -10.19 -13.17 1.91
CA SER A 364 -9.91 -11.87 2.49
C SER A 364 -10.55 -10.77 1.63
N LYS A 365 -11.34 -9.90 2.26
CA LYS A 365 -11.84 -8.65 1.65
C LYS A 365 -10.64 -7.70 1.54
N LEU A 366 -9.91 -7.81 0.44
CA LEU A 366 -8.63 -7.11 0.18
C LEU A 366 -8.74 -5.61 -0.13
N PHE A 367 -9.95 -5.04 -0.14
CA PHE A 367 -10.22 -3.65 -0.55
C PHE A 367 -11.19 -2.90 0.38
N LYS A 368 -11.09 -3.06 1.71
CA LYS A 368 -11.78 -2.18 2.67
C LYS A 368 -10.81 -1.44 3.58
#